data_AF-A0A847F266-F1
#
_entry.id   AF-A0A847F266-F1
#
_cell.length_a   1.000
_cell.length_b   1.000
_cell.length_c   1.000
_cell.angle_alpha   90.00
_cell.angle_beta   90.00
_cell.angle_gamma   90.00
#
_symmetry.space_group_name_H-M   'P 1'
#
loop_
_entity.id
_entity.type
_entity.pdbx_description
1 polymer ?
#
loop_
_entity_poly.entity_id
_entity_poly.type
_entity_poly.pdbx_seq_one_letter_code
_entity_poly.pdbx_strand_id
1 'polypeptide(L)'
;MTPIDNADAARRFARHIASDLSLYNEEKILEGLANDTLFEVLEDEIEEGRALYKKRVPPELYAKNYYDRALIDVLVRSKGHIPSKVW
;
A
#
# COMPACT_ATOMS: atom_id res chain seq x y z
N MET A 1 -15.06 13.67 -10.97
CA MET A 1 -14.66 12.72 -9.90
C MET A 1 -14.82 13.44 -8.58
N THR A 2 -15.63 12.95 -7.65
CA THR A 2 -15.84 13.63 -6.37
C THR A 2 -14.61 13.42 -5.47
N PRO A 3 -14.02 14.49 -4.90
CA PRO A 3 -12.90 14.36 -3.99
C PRO A 3 -13.30 13.60 -2.72
N ILE A 4 -12.36 12.82 -2.17
CA ILE A 4 -12.52 12.13 -0.88
C ILE A 4 -12.03 13.08 0.21
N ASP A 5 -12.95 13.71 0.92
CA ASP A 5 -12.70 14.81 1.87
C ASP A 5 -12.75 14.39 3.34
N ASN A 6 -13.02 13.12 3.64
CA ASN A 6 -13.05 12.60 5.00
C ASN A 6 -12.07 11.44 5.23
N ALA A 7 -11.62 11.32 6.48
CA ALA A 7 -10.60 10.38 6.90
C ALA A 7 -11.01 8.90 6.72
N ASP A 8 -12.29 8.57 6.92
CA ASP A 8 -12.77 7.20 6.77
C ASP A 8 -12.73 6.72 5.33
N ALA A 9 -13.25 7.53 4.40
CA ALA A 9 -13.18 7.24 2.98
C ALA A 9 -11.73 7.22 2.48
N ALA A 10 -10.87 8.13 2.96
CA ALA A 10 -9.46 8.15 2.61
C ALA A 10 -8.72 6.88 3.08
N ARG A 11 -9.03 6.36 4.28
CA ARG A 11 -8.50 5.08 4.78
C ARG A 11 -9.02 3.88 4.00
N ARG A 12 -10.30 3.86 3.65
CA ARG A 12 -10.90 2.78 2.85
C ARG A 12 -10.30 2.74 1.44
N PHE A 13 -10.10 3.91 0.83
CA PHE A 13 -9.51 3.99 -0.49
C PHE A 13 -8.02 3.59 -0.49
N ALA A 14 -7.26 3.99 0.53
CA ALA A 14 -5.88 3.52 0.71
C ALA A 14 -5.81 1.98 0.79
N ARG A 15 -6.69 1.37 1.60
CA ARG A 15 -6.78 -0.10 1.70
C ARG A 15 -7.19 -0.77 0.40
N HIS A 16 -8.13 -0.18 -0.34
CA HIS A 16 -8.52 -0.71 -1.65
C HIS A 16 -7.31 -0.79 -2.59
N ILE A 17 -6.55 0.29 -2.72
CA ILE A 17 -5.36 0.31 -3.58
C ILE A 17 -4.32 -0.72 -3.09
N ALA A 18 -4.04 -0.76 -1.79
CA ALA A 18 -3.08 -1.72 -1.24
C ALA A 18 -3.53 -3.18 -1.45
N SER A 19 -4.84 -3.46 -1.37
CA SER A 19 -5.40 -4.79 -1.67
C SER A 19 -5.25 -5.15 -3.14
N ASP A 20 -5.45 -4.20 -4.07
CA ASP A 20 -5.21 -4.42 -5.49
C ASP A 20 -3.72 -4.73 -5.74
N LEU A 21 -2.80 -3.94 -5.17
CA LEU A 21 -1.36 -4.22 -5.24
C LEU A 21 -1.04 -5.63 -4.73
N SER A 22 -1.61 -6.02 -3.59
CA SER A 22 -1.40 -7.35 -3.02
C SER A 22 -1.90 -8.49 -3.91
N LEU A 23 -3.04 -8.28 -4.58
CA LEU A 23 -3.67 -9.29 -5.42
C LEU A 23 -2.88 -9.51 -6.71
N TYR A 24 -2.40 -8.42 -7.32
CA TYR A 24 -1.73 -8.48 -8.62
C TYR A 24 -0.22 -8.73 -8.55
N ASN A 25 0.41 -8.55 -7.39
CA ASN A 25 1.86 -8.67 -7.23
C ASN A 25 2.27 -9.68 -6.14
N GLU A 26 1.45 -10.70 -5.89
CA GLU A 26 1.69 -11.66 -4.80
C GLU A 26 3.09 -12.29 -4.89
N GLU A 27 3.52 -12.75 -6.07
CA GLU A 27 4.84 -13.36 -6.26
C GLU A 27 5.99 -12.40 -5.90
N LYS A 28 5.94 -11.16 -6.41
CA LYS A 28 6.92 -10.11 -6.09
C LYS A 28 6.94 -9.79 -4.59
N ILE A 29 5.78 -9.77 -3.93
CA ILE A 29 5.67 -9.52 -2.49
C ILE A 29 6.38 -10.63 -1.71
N LEU A 30 6.13 -11.89 -2.07
CA LEU A 30 6.76 -13.03 -1.40
C LEU A 30 8.27 -13.01 -1.57
N GLU A 31 8.76 -12.76 -2.78
CA GLU A 31 10.19 -12.64 -3.06
C GLU A 31 10.82 -11.48 -2.30
N GLY A 32 10.20 -10.30 -2.37
CA GLY A 32 10.69 -9.09 -1.69
C GLY A 32 10.69 -9.23 -0.17
N LEU A 33 9.69 -9.89 0.41
CA LEU A 33 9.68 -10.21 1.84
C LEU A 33 10.77 -11.23 2.20
N ALA A 34 10.99 -12.26 1.40
CA ALA A 34 12.02 -13.26 1.68
C ALA A 34 13.45 -12.66 1.63
N ASN A 35 13.65 -11.69 0.74
CA ASN A 35 14.95 -11.08 0.45
C ASN A 35 15.20 -9.72 1.13
N ASP A 36 14.23 -9.19 1.88
CA ASP A 36 14.28 -7.84 2.47
C ASP A 36 14.41 -6.71 1.42
N THR A 37 13.71 -6.88 0.28
CA THR A 37 13.70 -5.94 -0.85
C THR A 37 12.29 -5.54 -1.29
N LEU A 38 11.27 -5.77 -0.44
CA LEU A 38 9.85 -5.56 -0.77
C LEU A 38 9.55 -4.20 -1.42
N PHE A 39 10.04 -3.11 -0.84
CA PHE A 39 9.75 -1.77 -1.35
C PHE A 39 10.54 -1.43 -2.62
N GLU A 40 11.65 -2.11 -2.87
CA GLU A 40 12.44 -1.96 -4.09
C GLU A 40 11.75 -2.66 -5.26
N VAL A 41 11.32 -3.92 -5.06
CA VAL A 41 10.68 -4.72 -6.12
C VAL A 41 9.27 -4.27 -6.47
N LEU A 42 8.63 -3.49 -5.59
CA LEU A 42 7.30 -2.90 -5.78
C LEU A 42 7.31 -1.37 -5.95
N GLU A 43 8.49 -0.76 -6.16
CA GLU A 43 8.61 0.70 -6.22
C GLU A 43 7.63 1.31 -7.24
N ASP A 44 7.61 0.77 -8.46
CA ASP A 44 6.76 1.24 -9.55
C ASP A 44 5.26 1.12 -9.21
N GLU A 45 4.83 -0.03 -8.69
CA GLU A 45 3.43 -0.27 -8.34
C GLU A 45 2.98 0.59 -7.15
N ILE A 46 3.85 0.81 -6.18
CA ILE A 46 3.59 1.67 -5.02
C ILE A 46 3.46 3.12 -5.46
N GLU A 47 4.33 3.60 -6.35
CA GLU A 47 4.25 4.97 -6.83
C GLU A 47 3.04 5.20 -7.74
N GLU A 48 2.65 4.21 -8.55
CA GLU A 48 1.39 4.27 -9.30
C GLU A 48 0.18 4.34 -8.35
N GLY A 49 0.14 3.47 -7.34
CA GLY A 49 -0.89 3.48 -6.32
C GLY A 49 -0.94 4.80 -5.54
N ARG A 50 0.23 5.37 -5.21
CA ARG A 50 0.37 6.68 -4.56
C ARG A 50 -0.17 7.80 -5.45
N ALA A 51 0.10 7.77 -6.74
CA ALA A 51 -0.44 8.74 -7.69
C ALA A 51 -1.97 8.64 -7.81
N LEU A 52 -2.53 7.44 -7.86
CA LEU A 52 -3.98 7.21 -7.84
C LEU A 52 -4.63 7.73 -6.55
N TYR A 53 -3.97 7.53 -5.42
CA TYR A 53 -4.43 8.03 -4.13
C TYR A 53 -4.46 9.56 -4.10
N LYS A 54 -3.35 10.21 -4.47
CA LYS A 54 -3.21 11.68 -4.53
C LYS A 54 -4.20 12.35 -5.48
N LYS A 55 -4.63 11.67 -6.56
CA LYS A 55 -5.64 12.19 -7.49
C LYS A 55 -7.03 12.36 -6.85
N ARG A 56 -7.33 11.62 -5.77
CA ARG A 56 -8.67 11.62 -5.14
C ARG A 56 -8.69 12.13 -3.72
N VAL A 57 -7.55 12.18 -3.04
CA VAL A 57 -7.43 12.57 -1.63
C VAL A 57 -6.68 13.90 -1.52
N PRO A 58 -7.24 14.92 -0.84
CA PRO A 58 -6.60 16.22 -0.71
C PRO A 58 -5.32 16.14 0.14
N PRO A 59 -4.37 17.08 -0.05
CA PRO A 59 -3.08 17.08 0.64
C PRO A 59 -3.17 17.01 2.17
N GLU A 60 -4.21 17.61 2.76
CA GLU A 60 -4.45 17.61 4.21
C GLU A 60 -4.72 16.22 4.80
N LEU A 61 -5.36 15.33 4.03
CA LEU A 61 -5.58 13.93 4.40
C LEU A 61 -4.41 13.06 3.97
N TYR A 62 -3.73 13.41 2.87
CA TYR A 62 -2.52 12.73 2.43
C TYR A 62 -1.42 12.78 3.50
N ALA A 63 -1.23 13.93 4.14
CA ALA A 63 -0.26 14.13 5.23
C ALA A 63 -0.52 13.23 6.47
N LYS A 64 -1.67 12.55 6.55
CA LYS A 64 -1.99 11.62 7.64
C LYS A 64 -1.45 10.20 7.40
N ASN A 65 -0.72 9.97 6.31
CA ASN A 65 -0.04 8.71 5.97
C ASN A 65 -0.96 7.48 5.95
N TYR A 66 -2.22 7.66 5.53
CA TYR A 66 -3.16 6.53 5.42
C TYR A 66 -2.76 5.53 4.34
N TYR A 67 -2.13 6.02 3.27
CA TYR A 67 -1.66 5.16 2.18
C TYR A 67 -0.52 4.25 2.65
N ASP A 68 0.54 4.82 3.22
CA ASP A 68 1.69 4.05 3.68
C ASP A 68 1.31 3.06 4.79
N ARG A 69 0.40 3.46 5.71
CA ARG A 69 -0.15 2.53 6.72
C ARG A 69 -0.90 1.36 6.08
N ALA A 70 -1.69 1.62 5.03
CA ALA A 70 -2.39 0.56 4.32
C ALA A 70 -1.42 -0.40 3.61
N LEU A 71 -0.32 0.10 3.05
CA LEU A 71 0.73 -0.75 2.47
C LEU A 71 1.33 -1.68 3.53
N ILE A 72 1.68 -1.17 4.72
CA ILE A 72 2.22 -2.02 5.79
C ILE A 72 1.18 -3.05 6.28
N ASP A 73 -0.05 -2.61 6.53
CA ASP A 73 -1.12 -3.49 7.02
C ASP A 73 -1.45 -4.62 6.03
N VAL A 74 -1.45 -4.31 4.73
CA VAL A 74 -1.88 -5.26 3.69
C VAL A 74 -0.71 -6.08 3.14
N LEU A 75 0.43 -5.47 2.83
CA LEU A 75 1.55 -6.17 2.17
C LEU A 75 2.46 -6.91 3.17
N VAL A 76 2.63 -6.35 4.37
CA VAL A 76 3.57 -6.91 5.37
C VAL A 76 2.81 -7.67 6.45
N ARG A 77 1.94 -6.99 7.20
CA ARG A 77 1.29 -7.56 8.38
C ARG A 77 0.41 -8.77 8.04
N SER A 78 -0.31 -8.73 6.91
CA SER A 78 -1.15 -9.87 6.47
C SER A 78 -0.31 -11.12 6.13
N LYS A 79 0.97 -10.93 5.80
CA LYS A 79 1.93 -11.97 5.40
C LYS A 79 2.89 -12.35 6.53
N GLY A 80 2.63 -11.94 7.77
CA GLY A 80 3.50 -12.22 8.93
C GLY A 80 3.69 -13.70 9.28
N HIS A 81 3.00 -14.61 8.60
CA HIS A 81 3.17 -16.06 8.73
C HIS A 81 4.24 -16.63 7.78
N ILE A 82 4.82 -15.81 6.91
CA ILE A 82 5.76 -16.24 5.87
C ILE A 82 7.20 -16.16 6.39
N PRO A 83 8.04 -17.18 6.23
CA PRO A 83 9.45 -17.06 6.60
C PRO A 83 10.11 -15.91 5.86
N SER A 84 10.59 -14.90 6.59
CA SER A 84 11.19 -13.69 6.06
C SER A 84 12.31 -13.24 6.98
N LYS A 85 13.32 -12.56 6.42
CA LYS A 85 14.41 -11.94 7.20
C LYS A 85 14.02 -10.60 7.83
N VAL A 86 12.85 -10.07 7.47
CA VAL A 86 12.35 -8.76 7.90
C VAL A 86 11.90 -8.79 9.38
N TRP A 87 11.68 -9.98 9.96
CA TRP A 87 11.26 -10.17 11.36
C TRP A 87 11.92 -11.35 12.06
#